data_AF-A0A484G360-F1
#
_entry.id   AF-A0A484G360-F1
#
_cell.length_a   1.000
_cell.length_b   1.000
_cell.length_c   1.000
_cell.angle_alpha   90.00
_cell.angle_beta   90.00
_cell.angle_gamma   90.00
#
_symmetry.space_group_name_H-M   'P 1'
#
loop_
_entity.id
_entity.type
_entity.pdbx_description
1 polymer ?
#
loop_
_entity_poly.entity_id
_entity_poly.type
_entity_poly.pdbx_seq_one_letter_code
_entity_poly.pdbx_strand_id
1 'polypeptide(L)'
;MRLLTSLFGAVIPIFCAWSATGEDPDTRPQFHNSARHDAADPYVLYDSSTSQYYAYSTEGADPGHHFAIYVSPDLSTWRKHPGGVLRACYDSAMTEIDGGQACWARDWLWAPETYYNEKTGWYFFFFAGRLREDLAKHHFRYSKFEEPSKLGVAVSRTPTGPFREIKAEPIGYYPFDPDYHDVSLIMDQDQMLPPPTLEQGRLAPKGTYIPTIDPNIFFDRDGRVYLYTSRNAYRNWNWDERLGKYIEESNIIVVELDRSWWDDPLAETMPEIAASEINKHAQHDEGLPANITSYNGTGEIGEPPRKDGWKTVISYGADPQEWENFHVNDYQLNNGTKKDRRWSEGSTVIRRVGSHGKAVYLLTYSANNYEASNYGVGSLVAIASRAAVAEFRAKRYVGTTKRGLGKMNVFGPNEETMRQKTRATP
;
A
#
# COMPACT_ATOMS: atom_id res chain seq x y z
N MET A 1 52.24 85.02 -20.06
CA MET A 1 53.23 84.89 -18.96
C MET A 1 52.46 84.94 -17.63
N ARG A 2 52.80 84.05 -16.67
CA ARG A 2 52.11 83.67 -15.40
C ARG A 2 51.08 82.54 -15.58
N LEU A 3 51.35 81.26 -15.29
CA LEU A 3 51.61 80.53 -14.01
C LEU A 3 50.47 80.65 -12.99
N LEU A 4 49.85 79.52 -12.61
CA LEU A 4 49.59 79.06 -11.23
C LEU A 4 48.84 77.69 -11.27
N THR A 5 49.54 76.55 -11.11
CA THR A 5 49.74 75.73 -9.88
C THR A 5 48.51 74.98 -9.33
N SER A 6 48.69 73.65 -9.28
CA SER A 6 47.79 72.61 -8.76
C SER A 6 47.54 72.68 -7.25
N LEU A 7 46.38 72.17 -6.82
CA LEU A 7 46.18 71.64 -5.48
C LEU A 7 45.66 70.19 -5.56
N PHE A 8 46.42 69.27 -4.96
CA PHE A 8 46.03 67.89 -4.69
C PHE A 8 45.17 67.85 -3.42
N GLY A 9 43.99 67.24 -3.51
CA GLY A 9 43.19 66.83 -2.34
C GLY A 9 43.18 65.30 -2.25
N ALA A 10 43.83 64.76 -1.22
CA ALA A 10 43.81 63.34 -0.91
C ALA A 10 42.46 62.97 -0.27
N VAL A 11 41.72 62.04 -0.89
CA VAL A 11 40.52 61.43 -0.30
C VAL A 11 40.93 60.11 0.33
N ILE A 12 40.81 60.02 1.65
CA ILE A 12 41.01 58.79 2.43
C ILE A 12 39.70 57.99 2.37
N PRO A 13 39.67 56.77 1.81
CA PRO A 13 38.49 55.92 1.90
C PRO A 13 38.40 55.32 3.31
N ILE A 14 37.31 55.64 4.00
CA ILE A 14 36.92 55.04 5.27
C ILE A 14 36.55 53.58 4.99
N PHE A 15 37.38 52.63 5.42
CA PHE A 15 36.99 51.23 5.53
C PHE A 15 35.98 51.10 6.67
N CYS A 16 34.69 51.06 6.35
CA CYS A 16 33.70 50.50 7.26
C CYS A 16 33.94 48.99 7.33
N ALA A 17 34.64 48.56 8.37
CA ALA A 17 34.63 47.17 8.80
C ALA A 17 33.21 46.85 9.27
N TRP A 18 32.42 46.22 8.41
CA TRP A 18 31.17 45.62 8.85
C TRP A 18 31.52 44.33 9.55
N SER A 19 31.45 44.36 10.89
CA SER A 19 31.50 43.17 11.71
C SER A 19 30.29 42.30 11.37
N ALA A 20 30.52 41.18 10.70
CA ALA A 20 29.54 40.10 10.61
C ALA A 20 29.42 39.45 11.99
N THR A 21 28.63 40.05 12.87
CA THR A 21 28.19 39.45 14.13
C THR A 21 26.67 39.37 14.09
N GLY A 22 26.17 38.20 13.74
CA GLY A 22 24.74 37.90 13.69
C GLY A 22 24.47 36.70 12.80
N GLU A 23 24.96 35.52 13.16
CA GLU A 23 24.29 34.30 12.71
C GLU A 23 22.93 34.25 13.40
N ASP A 24 21.87 34.50 12.64
CA ASP A 24 20.50 34.24 13.04
C ASP A 24 20.34 32.71 13.28
N PRO A 25 19.88 32.25 14.45
CA PRO A 25 19.82 30.83 14.77
C PRO A 25 18.87 29.99 13.90
N ASP A 26 18.07 30.60 13.02
CA ASP A 26 17.05 29.91 12.24
C ASP A 26 17.24 30.02 10.72
N THR A 27 18.44 29.70 10.23
CA THR A 27 18.73 29.53 8.80
C THR A 27 18.26 28.19 8.23
N ARG A 28 17.51 27.38 9.00
CA ARG A 28 16.97 26.10 8.51
C ARG A 28 15.80 26.36 7.57
N PRO A 29 15.79 25.77 6.37
CA PRO A 29 14.62 25.82 5.49
C PRO A 29 13.37 25.33 6.24
N GLN A 30 12.34 26.16 6.32
CA GLN A 30 11.05 25.76 6.87
C GLN A 30 10.19 25.15 5.76
N PHE A 31 9.66 23.95 6.03
CA PHE A 31 8.76 23.27 5.12
C PHE A 31 7.34 23.26 5.71
N HIS A 32 6.35 23.55 4.86
CA HIS A 32 4.95 23.51 5.24
C HIS A 32 4.18 22.61 4.29
N ASN A 33 3.43 21.66 4.84
CA ASN A 33 2.52 20.84 4.04
C ASN A 33 1.48 21.75 3.38
N SER A 34 1.49 21.79 2.05
CA SER A 34 0.53 22.53 1.24
C SER A 34 -0.33 21.52 0.49
N ALA A 35 -1.58 21.33 0.95
CA ALA A 35 -2.55 20.43 0.33
C ALA A 35 -3.14 21.07 -0.95
N ARG A 36 -2.30 21.30 -1.96
CA ARG A 36 -2.68 21.99 -3.21
C ARG A 36 -3.19 21.06 -4.31
N HIS A 37 -3.01 19.77 -4.13
CA HIS A 37 -3.35 18.75 -5.11
C HIS A 37 -4.27 17.73 -4.47
N ASP A 38 -5.33 17.34 -5.18
CA ASP A 38 -6.15 16.20 -4.81
C ASP A 38 -5.29 14.94 -4.91
N ALA A 39 -5.09 14.24 -3.79
CA ALA A 39 -4.30 13.02 -3.77
C ALA A 39 -4.81 12.09 -2.67
N ALA A 40 -4.65 10.79 -2.90
CA ALA A 40 -4.92 9.74 -1.93
C ALA A 40 -3.88 8.63 -2.10
N ASP A 41 -3.55 7.96 -0.99
CA ASP A 41 -2.56 6.88 -0.95
C ASP A 41 -1.20 7.23 -1.63
N PRO A 42 -0.57 8.38 -1.31
CA PRO A 42 0.61 8.82 -2.07
C PRO A 42 1.84 7.94 -1.81
N TYR A 43 2.39 7.35 -2.88
CA TYR A 43 3.71 6.70 -2.88
C TYR A 43 4.75 7.60 -3.54
N VAL A 44 5.88 7.85 -2.87
CA VAL A 44 6.94 8.70 -3.41
C VAL A 44 8.18 7.88 -3.75
N LEU A 45 8.68 8.05 -4.98
CA LEU A 45 9.94 7.53 -5.48
C LEU A 45 10.93 8.67 -5.71
N TYR A 46 12.17 8.54 -5.24
CA TYR A 46 13.26 9.38 -5.73
C TYR A 46 13.92 8.73 -6.93
N ASP A 47 14.02 9.46 -8.03
CA ASP A 47 14.68 9.02 -9.24
C ASP A 47 16.05 9.71 -9.40
N SER A 48 17.11 8.92 -9.32
CA SER A 48 18.49 9.43 -9.39
C SER A 48 18.84 9.96 -10.79
N SER A 49 18.24 9.40 -11.84
CA SER A 49 18.54 9.77 -13.23
C SER A 49 18.06 11.19 -13.58
N THR A 50 16.91 11.57 -13.04
CA THR A 50 16.32 12.91 -13.24
C THR A 50 16.56 13.84 -12.05
N SER A 51 17.07 13.32 -10.94
CA SER A 51 17.24 14.05 -9.67
C SER A 51 15.92 14.68 -9.18
N GLN A 52 14.81 13.95 -9.33
CA GLN A 52 13.47 14.40 -8.93
C GLN A 52 12.76 13.33 -8.11
N TYR A 53 11.77 13.77 -7.34
CA TYR A 53 10.81 12.93 -6.66
C TYR A 53 9.52 12.82 -7.48
N TYR A 54 8.95 11.62 -7.52
CA TYR A 54 7.71 11.30 -8.20
C TYR A 54 6.74 10.74 -7.18
N ALA A 55 5.60 11.41 -6.98
CA ALA A 55 4.51 10.90 -6.17
C ALA A 55 3.44 10.30 -7.09
N TYR A 56 3.07 9.05 -6.85
CA TYR A 56 1.98 8.36 -7.50
C TYR A 56 0.82 8.31 -6.53
N SER A 57 -0.39 8.63 -6.98
CA SER A 57 -1.56 8.80 -6.12
C SER A 57 -2.77 8.15 -6.76
N THR A 58 -3.64 7.55 -5.94
CA THR A 58 -4.96 7.04 -6.35
C THR A 58 -5.77 8.11 -7.07
N GLU A 59 -5.80 9.31 -6.48
CA GLU A 59 -6.61 10.44 -6.95
C GLU A 59 -5.78 11.48 -7.68
N GLY A 60 -6.47 12.33 -8.45
CA GLY A 60 -5.93 13.54 -9.05
C GLY A 60 -5.44 13.41 -10.49
N ALA A 61 -5.64 12.27 -11.16
CA ALA A 61 -5.30 12.08 -12.57
C ALA A 61 -6.14 12.99 -13.48
N ASP A 62 -5.69 13.25 -14.70
CA ASP A 62 -6.52 13.91 -15.71
C ASP A 62 -7.64 12.98 -16.20
N PRO A 63 -8.79 13.52 -16.67
CA PRO A 63 -9.87 12.71 -17.23
C PRO A 63 -9.38 11.68 -18.27
N GLY A 64 -9.91 10.46 -18.17
CA GLY A 64 -9.52 9.35 -19.04
C GLY A 64 -8.22 8.63 -18.64
N HIS A 65 -7.64 8.96 -17.49
CA HIS A 65 -6.49 8.26 -16.91
C HIS A 65 -6.78 7.81 -15.49
N HIS A 66 -6.05 6.79 -15.04
CA HIS A 66 -5.96 6.44 -13.63
C HIS A 66 -4.69 7.02 -13.02
N PHE A 67 -4.63 7.07 -11.69
CA PHE A 67 -3.51 7.46 -10.86
C PHE A 67 -2.71 8.72 -11.27
N ALA A 68 -2.74 9.76 -10.43
CA ALA A 68 -1.96 10.96 -10.69
C ALA A 68 -0.45 10.72 -10.56
N ILE A 69 0.32 11.53 -11.28
CA ILE A 69 1.77 11.66 -11.07
C ILE A 69 2.06 13.11 -10.69
N TYR A 70 2.75 13.33 -9.58
CA TYR A 70 3.28 14.63 -9.19
C TYR A 70 4.81 14.58 -9.17
N VAL A 71 5.43 15.66 -9.60
CA VAL A 71 6.89 15.76 -9.68
C VAL A 71 7.38 16.88 -8.76
N SER A 72 8.42 16.61 -8.00
CA SER A 72 9.03 17.58 -7.08
C SER A 72 10.56 17.53 -7.12
N PRO A 73 11.25 18.67 -7.10
CA PRO A 73 12.70 18.70 -6.90
C PRO A 73 13.11 18.55 -5.42
N ASP A 74 12.19 18.78 -4.46
CA ASP A 74 12.55 19.06 -3.06
C ASP A 74 11.56 18.52 -2.00
N LEU A 75 10.57 17.71 -2.41
CA LEU A 75 9.46 17.19 -1.59
C LEU A 75 8.47 18.22 -1.05
N SER A 76 8.67 19.50 -1.33
CA SER A 76 7.83 20.60 -0.85
C SER A 76 7.04 21.28 -1.96
N THR A 77 7.66 21.41 -3.14
CA THR A 77 7.08 22.00 -4.33
C THR A 77 6.68 20.89 -5.29
N TRP A 78 5.38 20.76 -5.54
CA TRP A 78 4.84 19.69 -6.38
C TRP A 78 4.15 20.26 -7.61
N ARG A 79 4.47 19.70 -8.78
CA ARG A 79 3.78 19.96 -10.06
C ARG A 79 3.09 18.69 -10.53
N LYS A 80 1.80 18.80 -10.85
CA LYS A 80 1.05 17.72 -11.51
C LYS A 80 1.62 17.47 -12.91
N HIS A 81 1.90 16.21 -13.22
CA HIS A 81 2.23 15.76 -14.56
C HIS A 81 0.92 15.53 -15.34
N PRO A 82 0.81 15.98 -16.61
CA PRO A 82 -0.39 15.75 -17.42
C PRO A 82 -0.72 14.26 -17.59
N GLY A 83 -2.00 13.93 -17.68
CA GLY A 83 -2.48 12.55 -17.79
C GLY A 83 -2.52 11.83 -16.44
N GLY A 84 -1.98 10.62 -16.43
CA GLY A 84 -1.88 9.74 -15.27
C GLY A 84 -1.21 8.42 -15.64
N VAL A 85 -1.18 7.48 -14.70
CA VAL A 85 -0.71 6.12 -14.95
C VAL A 85 -1.89 5.27 -15.44
N LEU A 86 -1.71 4.65 -16.61
CA LEU A 86 -2.75 3.89 -17.30
C LEU A 86 -3.88 4.77 -17.86
N ARG A 87 -4.32 4.41 -19.06
CA ARG A 87 -5.52 4.99 -19.66
C ARG A 87 -6.72 4.25 -19.12
N ALA A 88 -7.77 4.98 -18.77
CA ALA A 88 -8.97 4.38 -18.22
C ALA A 88 -9.58 3.37 -19.18
N CYS A 89 -9.95 2.20 -18.67
CA CYS A 89 -10.62 1.19 -19.48
C CYS A 89 -12.08 1.54 -19.75
N TYR A 90 -12.76 2.16 -18.80
CA TYR A 90 -14.18 2.44 -18.88
C TYR A 90 -14.47 3.92 -18.72
N ASP A 91 -15.50 4.41 -19.42
CA ASP A 91 -16.09 5.71 -19.12
C ASP A 91 -17.07 5.65 -17.94
N SER A 92 -17.69 6.77 -17.58
CA SER A 92 -18.65 6.84 -16.47
C SER A 92 -19.91 6.00 -16.68
N ALA A 93 -20.19 5.55 -17.92
CA ALA A 93 -21.30 4.67 -18.26
C ALA A 93 -20.88 3.19 -18.36
N MET A 94 -19.66 2.85 -17.96
CA MET A 94 -19.06 1.52 -18.09
C MET A 94 -18.89 1.06 -19.55
N THR A 95 -18.76 2.00 -20.48
CA THR A 95 -18.42 1.69 -21.88
C THR A 95 -16.91 1.55 -22.01
N GLU A 96 -16.44 0.46 -22.62
CA GLU A 96 -15.02 0.23 -22.85
C GLU A 96 -14.42 1.27 -23.81
N ILE A 97 -13.26 1.79 -23.44
CA ILE A 97 -12.50 2.79 -24.19
C ILE A 97 -11.38 2.07 -24.92
N ASP A 98 -11.29 2.28 -26.24
CA ASP A 98 -10.22 1.71 -27.07
C ASP A 98 -8.83 2.08 -26.54
N GLY A 99 -7.96 1.07 -26.36
CA GLY A 99 -6.63 1.21 -25.77
C GLY A 99 -6.62 1.49 -24.26
N GLY A 100 -7.74 1.25 -23.58
CA GLY A 100 -7.85 1.21 -22.13
C GLY A 100 -7.00 0.11 -21.49
N GLN A 101 -6.67 0.31 -20.21
CA GLN A 101 -5.84 -0.62 -19.44
C GLN A 101 -6.51 -0.91 -18.08
N ALA A 102 -6.14 -2.03 -17.46
CA ALA A 102 -6.74 -2.58 -16.25
C ALA A 102 -8.24 -2.93 -16.41
N CYS A 103 -8.64 -3.38 -17.60
CA CYS A 103 -10.02 -3.72 -17.94
C CYS A 103 -10.61 -4.90 -17.15
N TRP A 104 -9.78 -5.66 -16.44
CA TRP A 104 -10.20 -6.67 -15.48
C TRP A 104 -10.78 -6.05 -14.19
N ALA A 105 -10.45 -4.79 -13.90
CA ALA A 105 -11.00 -4.03 -12.79
C ALA A 105 -12.25 -3.27 -13.25
N ARG A 106 -13.31 -3.32 -12.44
CA ARG A 106 -14.50 -2.47 -12.63
C ARG A 106 -14.21 -1.05 -12.17
N ASP A 107 -13.61 -0.92 -10.99
CA ASP A 107 -13.36 0.32 -10.27
C ASP A 107 -12.34 0.06 -9.13
N TRP A 108 -12.20 1.01 -8.21
CA TRP A 108 -11.33 0.93 -7.03
C TRP A 108 -9.86 0.68 -7.37
N LEU A 109 -9.41 1.42 -8.39
CA LEU A 109 -8.02 1.47 -8.80
C LEU A 109 -7.25 2.32 -7.80
N TRP A 110 -6.63 1.67 -6.81
CA TRP A 110 -6.16 2.28 -5.57
C TRP A 110 -4.71 1.98 -5.21
N ALA A 111 -4.16 2.82 -4.34
CA ALA A 111 -2.91 2.69 -3.60
C ALA A 111 -1.73 2.25 -4.45
N PRO A 112 -1.30 3.08 -5.42
CA PRO A 112 -0.22 2.71 -6.30
C PRO A 112 1.13 2.75 -5.60
N GLU A 113 2.02 1.79 -5.90
CA GLU A 113 3.43 1.83 -5.51
C GLU A 113 4.35 1.59 -6.71
N THR A 114 5.48 2.28 -6.79
CA THR A 114 6.38 2.22 -7.95
C THR A 114 7.82 1.92 -7.58
N TYR A 115 8.41 0.89 -8.20
CA TYR A 115 9.75 0.41 -7.90
C TYR A 115 10.65 0.48 -9.13
N TYR A 116 11.83 1.06 -8.98
CA TYR A 116 12.83 1.14 -10.05
C TYR A 116 13.89 0.04 -9.93
N ASN A 117 14.09 -0.73 -10.99
CA ASN A 117 15.18 -1.69 -11.09
C ASN A 117 16.37 -1.09 -11.84
N GLU A 118 17.42 -0.72 -11.10
CA GLU A 118 18.66 -0.16 -11.68
C GLU A 118 19.36 -1.11 -12.66
N LYS A 119 19.21 -2.43 -12.49
CA LYS A 119 19.89 -3.42 -13.35
C LYS A 119 19.24 -3.54 -14.73
N THR A 120 17.91 -3.46 -14.78
CA THR A 120 17.14 -3.66 -16.02
C THR A 120 16.66 -2.34 -16.63
N GLY A 121 16.66 -1.26 -15.84
CA GLY A 121 16.19 0.07 -16.25
C GLY A 121 14.68 0.14 -16.41
N TRP A 122 13.93 -0.67 -15.66
CA TRP A 122 12.46 -0.69 -15.68
C TRP A 122 11.87 -0.19 -14.37
N TYR A 123 10.78 0.56 -14.49
CA TYR A 123 9.89 0.90 -13.38
C TYR A 123 8.73 -0.08 -13.37
N PHE A 124 8.41 -0.62 -12.21
CA PHE A 124 7.25 -1.50 -11.97
C PHE A 124 6.24 -0.77 -11.09
N PHE A 125 5.03 -0.63 -11.58
CA PHE A 125 3.91 0.08 -10.96
C PHE A 125 2.86 -0.93 -10.52
N PHE A 126 2.70 -1.11 -9.22
CA PHE A 126 1.71 -2.00 -8.61
C PHE A 126 0.52 -1.19 -8.14
N PHE A 127 -0.68 -1.76 -8.25
CA PHE A 127 -1.92 -1.12 -7.82
C PHE A 127 -2.96 -2.17 -7.44
N ALA A 128 -4.00 -1.77 -6.70
CA ALA A 128 -5.17 -2.59 -6.45
C ALA A 128 -6.30 -2.24 -7.42
N GLY A 129 -7.21 -3.19 -7.68
CA GLY A 129 -8.43 -2.98 -8.46
C GLY A 129 -9.53 -3.95 -8.04
N ARG A 130 -10.78 -3.49 -7.94
CA ARG A 130 -11.93 -4.37 -7.69
C ARG A 130 -12.31 -5.08 -8.98
N LEU A 131 -12.35 -6.40 -8.94
CA LEU A 131 -12.72 -7.23 -10.09
C LEU A 131 -14.12 -6.85 -10.62
N ARG A 132 -14.30 -7.00 -11.94
CA ARG A 132 -15.63 -7.08 -12.53
C ARG A 132 -16.43 -8.26 -11.98
N GLU A 133 -17.75 -8.12 -12.01
CA GLU A 133 -18.68 -9.10 -11.44
C GLU A 133 -18.56 -10.49 -12.10
N ASP A 134 -18.29 -10.54 -13.41
CA ASP A 134 -18.11 -11.78 -14.17
C ASP A 134 -16.84 -12.55 -13.76
N LEU A 135 -15.87 -11.89 -13.13
CA LEU A 135 -14.60 -12.49 -12.70
C LEU A 135 -14.62 -12.93 -11.23
N ALA A 136 -15.51 -12.38 -10.40
CA ALA A 136 -15.48 -12.54 -8.95
C ALA A 136 -15.44 -14.02 -8.50
N LYS A 137 -16.34 -14.86 -9.03
CA LYS A 137 -16.42 -16.29 -8.64
C LYS A 137 -15.17 -17.10 -9.03
N HIS A 138 -14.44 -16.68 -10.06
CA HIS A 138 -13.23 -17.35 -10.54
C HIS A 138 -12.00 -17.04 -9.69
N HIS A 139 -12.07 -16.01 -8.84
CA HIS A 139 -11.00 -15.62 -7.93
C HIS A 139 -11.35 -15.83 -6.46
N PHE A 140 -12.62 -15.70 -6.09
CA PHE A 140 -13.08 -15.67 -4.71
C PHE A 140 -14.23 -16.63 -4.40
N ARG A 141 -14.45 -17.64 -5.26
CA ARG A 141 -15.47 -18.69 -5.13
C ARG A 141 -16.93 -18.23 -5.27
N TYR A 142 -17.26 -17.00 -4.91
CA TYR A 142 -18.65 -16.49 -4.92
C TYR A 142 -18.82 -15.36 -5.94
N SER A 143 -19.86 -15.39 -6.76
CA SER A 143 -20.11 -14.31 -7.75
C SER A 143 -20.55 -13.00 -7.10
N LYS A 144 -21.16 -13.07 -5.91
CA LYS A 144 -21.48 -11.91 -5.08
C LYS A 144 -20.52 -11.77 -3.90
N PHE A 145 -19.24 -12.07 -4.12
CA PHE A 145 -18.21 -11.78 -3.13
C PHE A 145 -18.18 -10.28 -2.83
N GLU A 146 -18.17 -9.89 -1.55
CA GLU A 146 -18.11 -8.50 -1.13
C GLU A 146 -16.68 -7.98 -1.33
N GLU A 147 -16.50 -6.96 -2.18
CA GLU A 147 -15.22 -6.32 -2.45
C GLU A 147 -14.09 -7.24 -2.98
N PRO A 148 -14.28 -7.89 -4.15
CA PRO A 148 -13.32 -8.82 -4.72
C PRO A 148 -12.11 -8.09 -5.33
N SER A 149 -11.24 -7.51 -4.50
CA SER A 149 -10.07 -6.75 -4.95
C SER A 149 -8.84 -7.63 -5.19
N LYS A 150 -8.12 -7.33 -6.26
CA LYS A 150 -6.88 -7.98 -6.70
C LYS A 150 -5.82 -6.93 -7.01
N LEU A 151 -4.57 -7.37 -7.18
CA LEU A 151 -3.44 -6.50 -7.50
C LEU A 151 -3.09 -6.62 -8.99
N GLY A 152 -2.74 -5.50 -9.61
CA GLY A 152 -2.23 -5.41 -10.98
C GLY A 152 -0.79 -4.89 -11.02
N VAL A 153 -0.16 -5.01 -12.19
CA VAL A 153 1.17 -4.47 -12.44
C VAL A 153 1.30 -3.89 -13.84
N ALA A 154 1.98 -2.76 -13.95
CA ALA A 154 2.37 -2.14 -15.20
C ALA A 154 3.85 -1.73 -15.16
N VAL A 155 4.47 -1.57 -16.34
CA VAL A 155 5.89 -1.26 -16.47
C VAL A 155 6.14 -0.07 -17.38
N SER A 156 7.24 0.64 -17.13
CA SER A 156 7.67 1.79 -17.93
C SER A 156 9.19 1.91 -17.97
N ARG A 157 9.72 2.52 -19.03
CA ARG A 157 11.13 2.91 -19.14
C ARG A 157 11.46 4.25 -18.49
N THR A 158 10.45 5.02 -18.10
CA THR A 158 10.60 6.33 -17.44
C THR A 158 9.67 6.43 -16.22
N PRO A 159 9.97 7.29 -15.24
CA PRO A 159 9.12 7.42 -14.05
C PRO A 159 7.74 8.02 -14.36
N THR A 160 7.56 8.66 -15.52
CA THR A 160 6.28 9.28 -15.92
C THR A 160 5.54 8.50 -17.01
N GLY A 161 6.03 7.33 -17.41
CA GLY A 161 5.40 6.51 -18.43
C GLY A 161 5.92 6.72 -19.86
N PRO A 162 5.20 6.22 -20.88
CA PRO A 162 3.92 5.51 -20.75
C PRO A 162 4.07 4.19 -20.00
N PHE A 163 3.21 3.96 -19.00
CA PHE A 163 3.10 2.67 -18.33
C PHE A 163 2.20 1.75 -19.14
N ARG A 164 2.62 0.48 -19.24
CA ARG A 164 1.89 -0.58 -19.90
C ARG A 164 1.73 -1.79 -18.98
N GLU A 165 0.53 -2.32 -18.87
CA GLU A 165 0.33 -3.60 -18.20
C GLU A 165 1.23 -4.66 -18.83
N ILE A 166 1.85 -5.51 -18.01
CA ILE A 166 2.59 -6.67 -18.50
C ILE A 166 1.61 -7.63 -19.21
N LYS A 167 0.45 -7.84 -18.57
CA LYS A 167 -0.73 -8.52 -19.12
C LYS A 167 -1.99 -7.84 -18.62
N ALA A 168 -3.07 -7.88 -19.40
CA ALA A 168 -4.37 -7.33 -19.05
C ALA A 168 -5.15 -8.22 -18.06
N GLU A 169 -4.49 -8.65 -16.98
CA GLU A 169 -5.04 -9.51 -15.93
C GLU A 169 -4.39 -9.19 -14.57
N PRO A 170 -5.06 -9.46 -13.43
CA PRO A 170 -4.43 -9.28 -12.13
C PRO A 170 -3.31 -10.30 -11.90
N ILE A 171 -2.41 -9.98 -10.96
CA ILE A 171 -1.38 -10.89 -10.47
C ILE A 171 -2.02 -12.21 -10.00
N GLY A 172 -1.42 -13.31 -10.43
CA GLY A 172 -1.79 -14.66 -10.02
C GLY A 172 -1.40 -14.89 -8.57
N TYR A 173 -2.24 -14.44 -7.63
CA TYR A 173 -2.14 -14.71 -6.19
C TYR A 173 -3.54 -14.99 -5.63
N TYR A 174 -3.75 -16.18 -5.06
CA TYR A 174 -5.03 -16.67 -4.57
C TYR A 174 -4.92 -17.08 -3.10
N PRO A 175 -4.66 -16.14 -2.19
CA PRO A 175 -4.53 -16.45 -0.76
C PRO A 175 -5.83 -17.05 -0.24
N PHE A 176 -5.70 -18.18 0.44
CA PHE A 176 -6.82 -18.94 0.99
C PHE A 176 -6.57 -19.23 2.46
N ASP A 177 -7.54 -18.94 3.32
CA ASP A 177 -7.52 -19.31 4.74
C ASP A 177 -8.35 -20.57 4.96
N PRO A 178 -7.74 -21.76 5.16
CA PRO A 178 -8.47 -23.01 5.38
C PRO A 178 -9.08 -23.11 6.78
N ASP A 179 -8.62 -22.31 7.75
CA ASP A 179 -9.01 -22.44 9.15
C ASP A 179 -10.08 -21.42 9.57
N TYR A 180 -10.28 -20.36 8.78
CA TYR A 180 -11.29 -19.34 9.03
C TYR A 180 -12.71 -19.87 8.89
N HIS A 181 -13.51 -19.72 9.94
CA HIS A 181 -14.95 -19.94 9.92
C HIS A 181 -15.65 -18.81 9.17
N ASP A 182 -16.13 -19.06 7.96
CA ASP A 182 -16.77 -18.04 7.11
C ASP A 182 -18.19 -17.73 7.59
N VAL A 183 -18.29 -16.95 8.66
CA VAL A 183 -19.56 -16.60 9.30
C VAL A 183 -20.50 -15.84 8.37
N SER A 184 -19.99 -15.19 7.32
CA SER A 184 -20.82 -14.55 6.29
C SER A 184 -21.79 -15.52 5.62
N LEU A 185 -21.49 -16.83 5.66
CA LEU A 185 -22.35 -17.88 5.11
C LEU A 185 -23.56 -18.21 6.01
N ILE A 186 -23.52 -17.84 7.29
CA ILE A 186 -24.61 -18.08 8.26
C ILE A 186 -25.22 -16.77 8.80
N MET A 187 -24.79 -15.63 8.25
CA MET A 187 -25.36 -14.31 8.52
C MET A 187 -26.71 -14.10 7.81
N ASP A 188 -27.37 -13.00 8.15
CA ASP A 188 -28.58 -12.55 7.46
C ASP A 188 -28.32 -12.16 5.99
N GLN A 189 -29.41 -11.92 5.25
CA GLN A 189 -29.32 -11.51 3.84
C GLN A 189 -28.70 -10.11 3.67
N ASP A 190 -28.87 -9.25 4.67
CA ASP A 190 -28.32 -7.88 4.64
C ASP A 190 -26.80 -7.88 4.91
N GLN A 191 -26.26 -9.00 5.40
CA GLN A 191 -24.85 -9.18 5.77
C GLN A 191 -24.38 -8.13 6.77
N MET A 192 -25.27 -7.69 7.67
CA MET A 192 -25.00 -6.60 8.61
C MET A 192 -24.65 -7.08 10.01
N LEU A 193 -25.24 -8.19 10.46
CA LEU A 193 -25.03 -8.72 11.80
C LEU A 193 -24.40 -10.13 11.77
N PRO A 194 -23.22 -10.30 12.39
CA PRO A 194 -22.63 -11.61 12.58
C PRO A 194 -23.40 -12.42 13.65
N PRO A 195 -23.17 -13.73 13.77
CA PRO A 195 -23.72 -14.54 14.84
C PRO A 195 -23.44 -13.93 16.23
N PRO A 196 -24.40 -13.92 17.17
CA PRO A 196 -24.23 -13.21 18.44
C PRO A 196 -23.28 -13.88 19.43
N THR A 197 -22.82 -15.11 19.16
CA THR A 197 -21.90 -15.87 20.02
C THR A 197 -20.82 -16.57 19.21
N LEU A 198 -19.66 -16.79 19.82
CA LEU A 198 -18.55 -17.54 19.23
C LEU A 198 -18.96 -18.98 18.89
N GLU A 199 -19.74 -19.62 19.76
CA GLU A 199 -20.23 -20.98 19.58
C GLU A 199 -21.08 -21.11 18.30
N GLN A 200 -21.95 -20.13 18.03
CA GLN A 200 -22.73 -20.12 16.81
C GLN A 200 -21.88 -19.81 15.57
N GLY A 201 -20.93 -18.89 15.66
CA GLY A 201 -20.04 -18.61 14.53
C GLY A 201 -19.14 -19.78 14.15
N ARG A 202 -18.72 -20.60 15.12
CA ARG A 202 -17.98 -21.86 14.88
C ARG A 202 -18.78 -22.92 14.10
N LEU A 203 -20.09 -22.76 13.94
CA LEU A 203 -20.91 -23.61 13.08
C LEU A 203 -20.76 -23.27 11.59
N ALA A 204 -20.19 -22.12 11.26
CA ALA A 204 -19.94 -21.75 9.87
C ALA A 204 -18.91 -22.69 9.23
N PRO A 205 -19.07 -23.00 7.93
CA PRO A 205 -18.05 -23.74 7.19
C PRO A 205 -16.71 -23.01 7.25
N LYS A 206 -15.64 -23.78 7.19
CA LYS A 206 -14.30 -23.24 7.09
C LYS A 206 -13.92 -22.96 5.63
N GLY A 207 -12.93 -22.10 5.45
CA GLY A 207 -12.33 -21.84 4.15
C GLY A 207 -12.83 -20.56 3.50
N THR A 208 -11.96 -19.57 3.34
CA THR A 208 -12.28 -18.35 2.57
C THR A 208 -11.10 -17.86 1.75
N TYR A 209 -11.40 -17.23 0.61
CA TYR A 209 -10.39 -16.52 -0.18
C TYR A 209 -10.21 -15.10 0.33
N ILE A 210 -8.98 -14.60 0.29
CA ILE A 210 -8.62 -13.31 0.88
C ILE A 210 -8.49 -12.24 -0.23
N PRO A 211 -9.35 -11.21 -0.25
CA PRO A 211 -9.17 -10.05 -1.12
C PRO A 211 -8.01 -9.18 -0.62
N THR A 212 -7.27 -8.58 -1.55
CA THR A 212 -6.01 -7.87 -1.26
C THR A 212 -5.96 -6.50 -1.91
N ILE A 213 -5.57 -5.48 -1.14
CA ILE A 213 -5.30 -4.09 -1.58
C ILE A 213 -3.97 -3.57 -0.98
N ASP A 214 -3.60 -2.32 -1.29
CA ASP A 214 -2.39 -1.65 -0.79
C ASP A 214 -1.11 -2.51 -0.92
N PRO A 215 -0.67 -2.78 -2.16
CA PRO A 215 0.54 -3.56 -2.38
C PRO A 215 1.76 -2.85 -1.79
N ASN A 216 2.63 -3.62 -1.11
CA ASN A 216 3.97 -3.15 -0.73
C ASN A 216 5.03 -4.22 -1.03
N ILE A 217 5.94 -3.91 -1.96
CA ILE A 217 7.00 -4.82 -2.39
C ILE A 217 8.29 -4.53 -1.61
N PHE A 218 8.74 -5.50 -0.83
CA PHE A 218 9.95 -5.41 -0.05
C PHE A 218 11.05 -6.32 -0.62
N PHE A 219 12.17 -5.71 -1.02
CA PHE A 219 13.36 -6.40 -1.49
C PHE A 219 14.35 -6.60 -0.33
N ASP A 220 14.56 -7.84 0.12
CA ASP A 220 15.50 -8.12 1.20
C ASP A 220 16.94 -8.31 0.68
N ARG A 221 17.92 -8.23 1.58
CA ARG A 221 19.35 -8.29 1.23
C ARG A 221 19.81 -9.65 0.72
N ASP A 222 19.09 -10.72 1.05
CA ASP A 222 19.39 -12.06 0.56
C ASP A 222 18.85 -12.30 -0.85
N GLY A 223 18.23 -11.29 -1.46
CA GLY A 223 17.67 -11.35 -2.81
C GLY A 223 16.22 -11.81 -2.84
N ARG A 224 15.60 -12.17 -1.71
CA ARG A 224 14.18 -12.50 -1.69
C ARG A 224 13.32 -11.26 -1.84
N VAL A 225 12.13 -11.46 -2.41
CA VAL A 225 11.15 -10.41 -2.65
C VAL A 225 9.87 -10.79 -1.93
N TYR A 226 9.28 -9.85 -1.21
CA TYR A 226 8.07 -10.08 -0.43
C TYR A 226 6.99 -9.10 -0.83
N LEU A 227 5.76 -9.59 -0.96
CA LEU A 227 4.56 -8.78 -1.12
C LEU A 227 3.84 -8.72 0.22
N TYR A 228 3.85 -7.53 0.82
CA TYR A 228 2.94 -7.16 1.89
C TYR A 228 1.67 -6.58 1.27
N THR A 229 0.52 -6.89 1.85
CA THR A 229 -0.77 -6.38 1.36
C THR A 229 -1.78 -6.31 2.49
N SER A 230 -2.70 -5.36 2.39
CA SER A 230 -3.89 -5.30 3.24
C SER A 230 -4.88 -6.37 2.78
N ARG A 231 -5.25 -7.28 3.67
CA ARG A 231 -6.49 -8.05 3.57
C ARG A 231 -7.66 -7.09 3.80
N ASN A 232 -8.62 -7.01 2.88
CA ASN A 232 -9.78 -6.15 3.09
C ASN A 232 -10.58 -6.61 4.32
N ALA A 233 -11.23 -5.67 5.00
CA ALA A 233 -12.02 -5.98 6.19
C ALA A 233 -13.24 -6.87 5.88
N TYR A 234 -13.80 -6.69 4.69
CA TYR A 234 -15.07 -7.26 4.26
C TYR A 234 -15.05 -8.78 4.31
N ARG A 235 -16.09 -9.35 4.95
CA ARG A 235 -16.24 -10.79 5.21
C ARG A 235 -15.14 -11.38 6.12
N ASN A 236 -14.35 -10.54 6.79
CA ASN A 236 -13.37 -10.97 7.79
C ASN A 236 -13.82 -10.64 9.22
N TRP A 237 -14.85 -11.34 9.68
CA TRP A 237 -15.40 -11.25 11.01
C TRP A 237 -14.59 -12.07 12.00
N ASN A 238 -13.91 -11.39 12.92
CA ASN A 238 -13.12 -12.00 13.98
C ASN A 238 -13.80 -11.80 15.32
N TRP A 239 -13.87 -12.85 16.12
CA TRP A 239 -14.40 -12.75 17.48
C TRP A 239 -13.40 -12.03 18.38
N ASP A 240 -13.84 -10.92 18.98
CA ASP A 240 -13.06 -10.18 19.96
C ASP A 240 -13.47 -10.62 21.37
N GLU A 241 -12.62 -11.42 22.01
CA GLU A 241 -12.87 -11.97 23.35
C GLU A 241 -13.05 -10.87 24.42
N ARG A 242 -12.46 -9.69 24.23
CA ARG A 242 -12.56 -8.59 25.20
C ARG A 242 -13.89 -7.85 25.06
N LEU A 243 -14.38 -7.72 23.83
CA LEU A 243 -15.66 -7.08 23.53
C LEU A 243 -16.85 -8.06 23.58
N GLY A 244 -16.59 -9.37 23.53
CA GLY A 244 -17.62 -10.41 23.52
C GLY A 244 -18.49 -10.37 22.27
N LYS A 245 -17.93 -9.96 21.13
CA LYS A 245 -18.64 -9.86 19.84
C LYS A 245 -17.70 -9.98 18.65
N TYR A 246 -18.26 -10.24 17.48
CA TYR A 246 -17.54 -10.20 16.21
C TYR A 246 -17.29 -8.77 15.73
N ILE A 247 -16.09 -8.52 15.20
CA ILE A 247 -15.68 -7.29 14.54
C ILE A 247 -15.21 -7.65 13.12
N GLU A 248 -15.69 -6.94 12.12
CA GLU A 248 -15.21 -7.08 10.74
C GLU A 248 -13.89 -6.29 10.59
N GLU A 249 -12.76 -6.97 10.39
CA GLU A 249 -11.43 -6.34 10.48
C GLU A 249 -10.53 -6.54 9.27
N SER A 250 -9.74 -5.53 8.88
CA SER A 250 -8.61 -5.75 7.97
C SER A 250 -7.35 -6.17 8.72
N ASN A 251 -6.45 -6.83 8.01
CA ASN A 251 -5.17 -7.31 8.51
C ASN A 251 -4.09 -7.01 7.47
N ILE A 252 -2.82 -7.03 7.88
CA ILE A 252 -1.71 -7.02 6.91
C ILE A 252 -1.16 -8.43 6.83
N ILE A 253 -1.06 -8.95 5.61
CA ILE A 253 -0.50 -10.27 5.30
C ILE A 253 0.73 -10.13 4.42
N VAL A 254 1.57 -11.17 4.38
CA VAL A 254 2.76 -11.24 3.54
C VAL A 254 2.88 -12.58 2.83
N VAL A 255 3.43 -12.56 1.62
CA VAL A 255 3.84 -13.74 0.85
C VAL A 255 5.19 -13.48 0.17
N GLU A 256 5.99 -14.53 -0.04
CA GLU A 256 7.20 -14.44 -0.86
C GLU A 256 6.82 -14.45 -2.34
N LEU A 257 7.42 -13.58 -3.14
CA LEU A 257 7.31 -13.57 -4.58
C LEU A 257 8.51 -14.30 -5.20
N ASP A 258 8.27 -14.99 -6.32
CA ASP A 258 9.35 -15.40 -7.20
C ASP A 258 10.10 -14.15 -7.70
N ARG A 259 11.41 -14.26 -7.96
CA ARG A 259 12.24 -13.12 -8.33
C ARG A 259 12.33 -12.89 -9.84
N SER A 260 11.95 -13.87 -10.66
CA SER A 260 12.18 -13.85 -12.11
C SER A 260 11.59 -12.63 -12.80
N TRP A 261 10.41 -12.15 -12.39
CA TRP A 261 9.80 -10.94 -12.93
C TRP A 261 10.63 -9.67 -12.72
N TRP A 262 11.32 -9.58 -11.59
CA TRP A 262 12.15 -8.43 -11.27
C TRP A 262 13.43 -8.44 -12.09
N ASP A 263 14.04 -9.61 -12.25
CA ASP A 263 15.30 -9.76 -12.96
C ASP A 263 15.12 -9.91 -14.49
N ASP A 264 13.89 -9.92 -15.00
CA ASP A 264 13.57 -9.98 -16.43
C ASP A 264 14.03 -8.69 -17.15
N PRO A 265 14.97 -8.78 -18.11
CA PRO A 265 15.47 -7.61 -18.83
C PRO A 265 14.41 -6.95 -19.75
N LEU A 266 13.35 -7.68 -20.11
CA LEU A 266 12.27 -7.21 -20.97
C LEU A 266 11.04 -6.74 -20.18
N ALA A 267 10.95 -7.08 -18.90
CA ALA A 267 9.79 -6.81 -18.03
C ALA A 267 8.47 -7.36 -18.62
N GLU A 268 8.53 -8.55 -19.22
CA GLU A 268 7.39 -9.27 -19.81
C GLU A 268 6.87 -10.40 -18.89
N THR A 269 7.65 -10.75 -17.88
CA THR A 269 7.33 -11.77 -16.89
C THR A 269 6.40 -11.20 -15.82
N MET A 270 5.21 -11.79 -15.67
CA MET A 270 4.27 -11.43 -14.60
C MET A 270 4.85 -11.80 -13.23
N PRO A 271 4.65 -10.95 -12.20
CA PRO A 271 4.88 -11.34 -10.82
C PRO A 271 4.08 -12.60 -10.47
N GLU A 272 4.75 -13.55 -9.83
CA GLU A 272 4.16 -14.77 -9.31
C GLU A 272 4.64 -14.99 -7.88
N ILE A 273 3.80 -15.61 -7.05
CA ILE A 273 4.22 -16.04 -5.71
C ILE A 273 5.30 -17.13 -5.80
N ALA A 274 6.12 -17.25 -4.76
CA ALA A 274 7.13 -18.29 -4.70
C ALA A 274 6.48 -19.69 -4.81
N ALA A 275 7.15 -20.61 -5.51
CA ALA A 275 6.63 -21.96 -5.75
C ALA A 275 6.29 -22.73 -4.45
N SER A 276 6.94 -22.41 -3.33
CA SER A 276 6.65 -23.00 -2.01
C SER A 276 5.32 -22.53 -1.39
N GLU A 277 4.73 -21.45 -1.90
CA GLU A 277 3.46 -20.91 -1.42
C GLU A 277 2.28 -21.27 -2.35
N ILE A 278 2.55 -21.68 -3.60
CA ILE A 278 1.51 -22.13 -4.53
C ILE A 278 0.77 -23.35 -3.96
N ASN A 279 -0.56 -23.27 -3.87
CA ASN A 279 -1.42 -24.35 -3.36
C ASN A 279 -1.08 -24.86 -1.95
N LYS A 280 -0.31 -24.11 -1.17
CA LYS A 280 0.14 -24.52 0.17
C LYS A 280 -1.01 -24.88 1.11
N HIS A 281 -2.16 -24.23 0.97
CA HIS A 281 -3.34 -24.51 1.79
C HIS A 281 -4.34 -25.46 1.13
N ALA A 282 -4.06 -25.98 -0.07
CA ALA A 282 -5.00 -26.84 -0.79
C ALA A 282 -5.32 -28.16 -0.06
N GLN A 283 -4.32 -28.73 0.64
CA GLN A 283 -4.49 -29.98 1.41
C GLN A 283 -5.29 -29.79 2.71
N HIS A 284 -5.46 -28.54 3.15
CA HIS A 284 -6.17 -28.18 4.37
C HIS A 284 -7.60 -27.70 4.10
N ASP A 285 -8.02 -27.60 2.83
CA ASP A 285 -9.40 -27.26 2.51
C ASP A 285 -10.32 -28.47 2.73
N GLU A 286 -11.24 -28.33 3.69
CA GLU A 286 -12.30 -29.31 3.95
C GLU A 286 -13.38 -29.29 2.84
N GLY A 287 -13.36 -28.26 1.98
CA GLY A 287 -14.32 -28.07 0.90
C GLY A 287 -15.65 -27.52 1.41
N LEU A 288 -16.53 -27.14 0.47
CA LEU A 288 -17.89 -26.76 0.82
C LEU A 288 -18.71 -28.03 1.14
N PRO A 289 -19.45 -28.07 2.28
CA PRO A 289 -20.45 -29.11 2.52
C PRO A 289 -21.41 -29.33 1.34
N ALA A 290 -21.73 -30.58 1.04
CA ALA A 290 -22.47 -30.99 -0.17
C ALA A 290 -23.91 -30.42 -0.28
N ASN A 291 -24.48 -29.95 0.83
CA ASN A 291 -25.78 -29.29 0.87
C ASN A 291 -25.72 -27.79 0.51
N ILE A 292 -24.52 -27.26 0.23
CA ILE A 292 -24.30 -25.86 -0.12
C ILE A 292 -24.24 -25.76 -1.64
N THR A 293 -25.39 -25.46 -2.25
CA THR A 293 -25.46 -25.05 -3.66
C THR A 293 -25.60 -23.54 -3.82
N SER A 294 -25.99 -22.83 -2.75
CA SER A 294 -26.07 -21.37 -2.65
C SER A 294 -26.18 -20.95 -1.18
N TYR A 295 -25.45 -19.91 -0.76
CA TYR A 295 -25.66 -19.24 0.52
C TYR A 295 -26.43 -17.93 0.34
N ASN A 296 -27.04 -17.43 1.42
CA ASN A 296 -27.67 -16.11 1.39
C ASN A 296 -26.64 -15.07 0.95
N GLY A 297 -26.90 -14.43 -0.19
CA GLY A 297 -26.05 -13.37 -0.70
C GLY A 297 -24.78 -13.79 -1.44
N THR A 298 -24.45 -15.08 -1.60
CA THR A 298 -23.18 -15.48 -2.28
C THR A 298 -23.26 -15.54 -3.81
N GLY A 299 -24.46 -15.67 -4.37
CA GLY A 299 -24.63 -15.85 -5.82
C GLY A 299 -24.14 -17.23 -6.29
N GLU A 300 -23.60 -17.28 -7.51
CA GLU A 300 -23.07 -18.49 -8.12
C GLU A 300 -21.74 -18.90 -7.47
N ILE A 301 -21.52 -20.22 -7.37
CA ILE A 301 -20.27 -20.80 -6.87
C ILE A 301 -19.34 -21.08 -8.05
N GLY A 302 -18.09 -20.67 -7.93
CA GLY A 302 -16.99 -20.97 -8.84
C GLY A 302 -15.86 -21.69 -8.13
N GLU A 303 -14.90 -22.17 -8.92
CA GLU A 303 -13.74 -22.93 -8.45
C GLU A 303 -12.46 -22.14 -8.77
N PRO A 304 -11.95 -21.32 -7.83
CA PRO A 304 -10.69 -20.63 -8.06
C PRO A 304 -9.54 -21.64 -8.23
N PRO A 305 -8.57 -21.34 -9.13
CA PRO A 305 -7.62 -22.34 -9.61
C PRO A 305 -6.57 -22.77 -8.58
N ARG A 306 -6.36 -21.98 -7.52
CA ARG A 306 -5.33 -22.22 -6.51
C ARG A 306 -5.80 -21.89 -5.10
N LYS A 307 -5.05 -22.34 -4.10
CA LYS A 307 -5.23 -22.05 -2.66
C LYS A 307 -3.87 -21.75 -2.03
N ASP A 308 -3.42 -20.53 -2.28
CA ASP A 308 -2.05 -20.11 -2.01
C ASP A 308 -1.83 -19.80 -0.53
N GLY A 309 -0.57 -19.96 -0.12
CA GLY A 309 -0.08 -19.66 1.22
C GLY A 309 0.08 -18.15 1.47
N TRP A 310 0.05 -17.79 2.74
CA TRP A 310 0.22 -16.42 3.23
C TRP A 310 0.56 -16.46 4.73
N LYS A 311 1.00 -15.34 5.27
CA LYS A 311 1.23 -15.17 6.72
C LYS A 311 0.67 -13.85 7.22
N THR A 312 0.04 -13.87 8.39
CA THR A 312 -0.36 -12.64 9.10
C THR A 312 0.87 -11.90 9.62
N VAL A 313 0.88 -10.58 9.42
CA VAL A 313 1.90 -9.66 9.95
C VAL A 313 1.29 -8.75 11.01
N ILE A 314 0.13 -8.14 10.69
CA ILE A 314 -0.66 -7.35 11.65
C ILE A 314 -2.06 -7.93 11.72
N SER A 315 -2.47 -8.29 12.93
CA SER A 315 -3.86 -8.47 13.32
C SER A 315 -4.10 -7.83 14.68
N TYR A 316 -5.35 -7.49 14.98
CA TYR A 316 -5.69 -6.98 16.29
C TYR A 316 -5.55 -8.06 17.36
N GLY A 317 -6.07 -9.27 17.10
CA GLY A 317 -6.04 -10.36 18.07
C GLY A 317 -4.63 -10.74 18.58
N ALA A 318 -3.60 -10.57 17.74
CA ALA A 318 -2.22 -10.87 18.12
C ALA A 318 -1.55 -9.79 18.98
N ASP A 319 -1.87 -8.51 18.74
CA ASP A 319 -1.36 -7.36 19.51
C ASP A 319 -2.45 -6.28 19.60
N PRO A 320 -3.40 -6.40 20.54
CA PRO A 320 -4.53 -5.48 20.66
C PRO A 320 -4.10 -4.08 21.12
N GLN A 321 -4.52 -3.03 20.39
CA GLN A 321 -4.25 -1.64 20.76
C GLN A 321 -5.54 -0.81 20.81
N GLU A 322 -5.76 -0.07 21.90
CA GLU A 322 -7.02 0.67 22.11
C GLU A 322 -7.29 1.72 21.02
N TRP A 323 -6.25 2.35 20.48
CA TRP A 323 -6.39 3.39 19.44
C TRP A 323 -6.85 2.85 18.08
N GLU A 324 -6.88 1.53 17.88
CA GLU A 324 -7.38 0.87 16.66
C GLU A 324 -8.90 0.61 16.72
N ASN A 325 -9.56 0.87 17.86
CA ASN A 325 -10.93 0.44 18.13
C ASN A 325 -12.01 1.52 17.94
N PHE A 326 -11.74 2.61 17.23
CA PHE A 326 -12.70 3.72 17.20
C PHE A 326 -14.07 3.40 16.58
N HIS A 327 -14.15 2.34 15.78
CA HIS A 327 -15.33 2.01 14.97
C HIS A 327 -15.96 0.66 15.34
N VAL A 328 -15.54 0.08 16.47
CA VAL A 328 -16.03 -1.22 16.93
C VAL A 328 -17.44 -1.16 17.51
N ASN A 329 -18.09 0.01 17.53
CA ASN A 329 -19.48 0.20 17.99
C ASN A 329 -20.33 0.97 16.96
N ASP A 330 -19.86 1.09 15.72
CA ASP A 330 -20.53 1.85 14.67
C ASP A 330 -21.92 1.31 14.35
N TYR A 331 -22.18 0.01 14.52
CA TYR A 331 -23.51 -0.56 14.31
C TYR A 331 -24.54 0.08 15.23
N GLN A 332 -24.29 0.09 16.53
CA GLN A 332 -25.19 0.72 17.49
C GLN A 332 -25.25 2.24 17.30
N LEU A 333 -24.09 2.89 17.11
CA LEU A 333 -24.00 4.34 16.99
C LEU A 333 -24.67 4.91 15.72
N ASN A 334 -24.82 4.08 14.68
CA ASN A 334 -25.42 4.46 13.40
C ASN A 334 -26.73 3.70 13.12
N ASN A 335 -27.46 3.29 14.16
CA ASN A 335 -28.79 2.65 14.05
C ASN A 335 -28.81 1.46 13.07
N GLY A 336 -27.75 0.65 13.05
CA GLY A 336 -27.61 -0.55 12.24
C GLY A 336 -27.22 -0.31 10.78
N THR A 337 -26.87 0.91 10.38
CA THR A 337 -26.50 1.23 8.99
C THR A 337 -25.03 1.06 8.66
N LYS A 338 -24.18 0.88 9.68
CA LYS A 338 -22.74 0.62 9.55
C LYS A 338 -22.39 -0.65 10.31
N LYS A 339 -21.41 -1.42 9.84
CA LYS A 339 -20.91 -2.60 10.55
C LYS A 339 -19.89 -2.17 11.61
N ASP A 340 -19.78 -2.93 12.70
CA ASP A 340 -18.68 -2.78 13.66
C ASP A 340 -17.38 -3.22 12.99
N ARG A 341 -16.46 -2.27 12.79
CA ARG A 341 -15.26 -2.48 11.97
C ARG A 341 -13.98 -2.04 12.62
N ARG A 342 -12.88 -2.62 12.13
CA ARG A 342 -11.51 -2.24 12.46
C ARG A 342 -10.65 -2.28 11.21
N TRP A 343 -9.71 -1.34 11.08
CA TRP A 343 -8.82 -1.30 9.92
C TRP A 343 -7.36 -1.45 10.33
N SER A 344 -6.60 -2.18 9.53
CA SER A 344 -5.14 -2.26 9.49
C SER A 344 -4.72 -2.41 8.04
N GLU A 345 -4.21 -1.32 7.45
CA GLU A 345 -4.00 -1.22 6.01
C GLU A 345 -2.80 -0.32 5.67
N GLY A 346 -2.47 -0.16 4.38
CA GLY A 346 -1.42 0.76 3.92
C GLY A 346 -0.04 0.49 4.50
N SER A 347 0.43 -0.75 4.39
CA SER A 347 1.72 -1.14 4.98
C SER A 347 2.91 -0.59 4.20
N THR A 348 3.95 -0.12 4.90
CA THR A 348 5.27 0.11 4.31
C THR A 348 6.34 -0.55 5.16
N VAL A 349 7.19 -1.36 4.54
CA VAL A 349 8.33 -2.00 5.21
C VAL A 349 9.64 -1.35 4.80
N ILE A 350 10.43 -0.96 5.80
CA ILE A 350 11.81 -0.51 5.61
C ILE A 350 12.78 -1.33 6.44
N ARG A 351 13.99 -1.50 5.93
CA ARG A 351 15.09 -2.14 6.64
C ARG A 351 16.19 -1.14 6.92
N ARG A 352 16.67 -1.13 8.16
CA ARG A 352 17.82 -0.34 8.61
C ARG A 352 18.88 -1.24 9.25
N VAL A 353 20.10 -0.75 9.31
CA VAL A 353 21.16 -1.36 10.12
C VAL A 353 21.08 -0.72 11.51
N GLY A 354 20.70 -1.52 12.50
CA GLY A 354 20.66 -1.10 13.90
C GLY A 354 22.02 -1.16 14.58
N SER A 355 22.02 -0.88 15.89
CA SER A 355 23.20 -0.97 16.74
C SER A 355 23.86 -2.36 16.62
N HIS A 356 25.20 -2.37 16.55
CA HIS A 356 26.01 -3.59 16.40
C HIS A 356 25.82 -4.34 15.07
N GLY A 357 25.35 -3.66 14.01
CA GLY A 357 25.30 -4.21 12.65
C GLY A 357 24.13 -5.17 12.38
N LYS A 358 23.18 -5.31 13.32
CA LYS A 358 22.00 -6.16 13.15
C LYS A 358 20.98 -5.48 12.24
N ALA A 359 20.28 -6.25 11.41
CA ALA A 359 19.15 -5.74 10.66
C ALA A 359 17.98 -5.42 11.59
N VAL A 360 17.36 -4.26 11.37
CA VAL A 360 16.13 -3.83 12.03
C VAL A 360 15.12 -3.54 10.94
N TYR A 361 13.96 -4.18 11.03
CA TYR A 361 12.85 -3.97 10.13
C TYR A 361 11.83 -3.09 10.85
N LEU A 362 11.40 -2.01 10.20
CA LEU A 362 10.31 -1.16 10.64
C LEU A 362 9.18 -1.35 9.64
N LEU A 363 8.00 -1.67 10.15
CA LEU A 363 6.77 -1.67 9.36
C LEU A 363 5.87 -0.56 9.88
N THR A 364 5.36 0.28 9.00
CA THR A 364 4.30 1.24 9.30
C THR A 364 3.00 0.78 8.67
N TYR A 365 1.88 1.10 9.30
CA TYR A 365 0.54 0.79 8.81
C TYR A 365 -0.44 1.85 9.31
N SER A 366 -1.65 1.86 8.76
CA SER A 366 -2.72 2.76 9.16
C SER A 366 -3.90 1.99 9.71
N ALA A 367 -4.60 2.61 10.66
CA ALA A 367 -5.79 2.05 11.28
C ALA A 367 -6.91 3.09 11.40
N ASN A 368 -8.10 2.60 11.73
CA ASN A 368 -9.39 3.32 11.73
C ASN A 368 -9.90 3.64 10.32
N ASN A 369 -11.10 4.24 10.22
CA ASN A 369 -11.72 4.55 8.94
C ASN A 369 -11.03 5.76 8.27
N TYR A 370 -10.71 5.67 6.98
CA TYR A 370 -10.02 6.74 6.23
C TYR A 370 -10.79 8.06 6.17
N GLU A 371 -12.12 8.04 6.28
CA GLU A 371 -12.98 9.24 6.29
C GLU A 371 -12.97 9.94 7.66
N ALA A 372 -12.48 9.25 8.70
CA ALA A 372 -12.56 9.71 10.06
C ALA A 372 -11.27 10.40 10.52
N SER A 373 -11.41 11.39 11.41
CA SER A 373 -10.28 12.22 11.86
C SER A 373 -9.21 11.47 12.66
N ASN A 374 -9.57 10.29 13.15
CA ASN A 374 -8.78 9.33 13.91
C ASN A 374 -8.05 8.30 13.03
N TYR A 375 -8.18 8.37 11.69
CA TYR A 375 -7.30 7.63 10.80
C TYR A 375 -5.86 8.00 11.14
N GLY A 376 -5.08 6.98 11.51
CA GLY A 376 -3.81 7.19 12.20
C GLY A 376 -2.79 6.12 11.87
N VAL A 377 -1.52 6.45 12.08
CA VAL A 377 -0.38 5.57 11.74
C VAL A 377 0.15 4.85 12.98
N GLY A 378 0.26 3.53 12.85
CA GLY A 378 0.99 2.66 13.76
C GLY A 378 2.33 2.23 13.17
N SER A 379 3.22 1.74 14.04
CA SER A 379 4.48 1.14 13.62
C SER A 379 4.86 -0.06 14.47
N LEU A 380 5.55 -1.02 13.87
CA LEU A 380 6.15 -2.16 14.55
C LEU A 380 7.61 -2.27 14.18
N VAL A 381 8.40 -2.76 15.13
CA VAL A 381 9.83 -3.02 14.94
C VAL A 381 10.11 -4.49 15.13
N ALA A 382 10.91 -5.06 14.24
CA ALA A 382 11.45 -6.40 14.39
C ALA A 382 12.98 -6.36 14.29
N ILE A 383 13.65 -7.05 15.21
CA ILE A 383 15.06 -7.41 15.08
C ILE A 383 15.07 -8.84 14.60
N ALA A 384 15.42 -9.05 13.34
CA ALA A 384 15.42 -10.37 12.73
C ALA A 384 16.63 -10.53 11.83
N SER A 385 16.99 -11.78 11.53
CA SER A 385 17.98 -12.06 10.50
C SER A 385 17.44 -11.73 9.09
N ARG A 386 16.10 -11.72 8.90
CA ARG A 386 15.38 -11.53 7.62
C ARG A 386 13.94 -11.02 7.83
N ALA A 387 13.33 -10.39 6.81
CA ALA A 387 11.97 -9.84 6.88
C ALA A 387 10.86 -10.89 7.02
N ALA A 388 10.96 -12.04 6.33
CA ALA A 388 9.95 -13.12 6.43
C ALA A 388 9.87 -13.81 7.80
N VAL A 389 10.91 -13.62 8.61
CA VAL A 389 11.03 -14.17 9.98
C VAL A 389 10.98 -13.03 11.00
N ALA A 390 10.68 -11.81 10.56
CA ALA A 390 10.42 -10.70 11.44
C ALA A 390 9.09 -10.94 12.15
N GLU A 391 9.16 -11.49 13.36
CA GLU A 391 8.07 -11.35 14.32
C GLU A 391 8.02 -9.89 14.73
N PHE A 392 7.25 -9.10 13.99
CA PHE A 392 6.95 -7.73 14.37
C PHE A 392 6.22 -7.74 15.71
N ARG A 393 6.82 -7.13 16.72
CA ARG A 393 6.27 -7.03 18.07
C ARG A 393 6.21 -5.56 18.49
N ALA A 394 5.31 -5.26 19.43
CA ALA A 394 5.14 -3.95 20.06
C ALA A 394 4.67 -2.85 19.09
N LYS A 395 3.40 -2.94 18.66
CA LYS A 395 2.72 -1.83 17.99
C LYS A 395 2.87 -0.54 18.80
N ARG A 396 3.30 0.53 18.15
CA ARG A 396 3.35 1.88 18.70
C ARG A 396 2.60 2.83 17.80
N TYR A 397 1.69 3.59 18.40
CA TYR A 397 1.05 4.71 17.74
C TYR A 397 2.07 5.81 17.46
N VAL A 398 2.16 6.25 16.21
CA VAL A 398 3.11 7.29 15.75
C VAL A 398 2.47 8.68 15.81
N GLY A 399 1.14 8.77 15.69
CA GLY A 399 0.37 10.00 15.87
C GLY A 399 -0.65 10.31 14.77
N THR A 400 -1.44 11.35 15.00
CA THR A 400 -2.33 12.05 14.05
C THR A 400 -1.98 13.53 14.11
N THR A 401 -1.24 14.08 13.15
CA THR A 401 -0.83 15.49 13.21
C THR A 401 -1.80 16.44 12.51
N LYS A 402 -2.71 15.90 11.68
CA LYS A 402 -3.87 16.58 11.05
C LYS A 402 -5.01 15.55 10.91
N ARG A 403 -6.27 15.99 10.76
CA ARG A 403 -7.44 15.08 10.65
C ARG A 403 -7.16 14.03 9.55
N GLY A 404 -7.19 12.75 9.92
CA GLY A 404 -7.17 11.65 8.97
C GLY A 404 -5.81 11.33 8.31
N LEU A 405 -4.71 11.32 9.07
CA LEU A 405 -3.37 11.01 8.52
C LEU A 405 -3.11 9.50 8.50
N GLY A 406 -2.89 8.92 7.32
CA GLY A 406 -2.47 7.53 7.16
C GLY A 406 -1.86 7.24 5.79
N LYS A 407 -1.65 5.95 5.49
CA LYS A 407 -0.95 5.37 4.32
C LYS A 407 0.39 6.05 4.05
N MET A 408 1.32 5.85 4.98
CA MET A 408 2.63 6.49 4.95
C MET A 408 3.63 5.64 4.17
N ASN A 409 4.31 6.27 3.21
CA ASN A 409 5.55 5.78 2.62
C ASN A 409 6.75 6.42 3.37
N VAL A 410 7.79 5.63 3.66
CA VAL A 410 9.05 6.11 4.22
C VAL A 410 10.17 5.87 3.21
N PHE A 411 10.86 6.95 2.81
CA PHE A 411 11.96 6.92 1.86
C PHE A 411 13.03 7.94 2.26
N GLY A 412 14.26 7.81 1.72
CA GLY A 412 15.31 8.81 1.94
C GLY A 412 16.51 8.70 0.99
N PRO A 413 17.25 9.80 0.75
CA PRO A 413 18.38 9.85 -0.19
C PRO A 413 19.60 9.01 0.22
N ASN A 414 19.63 8.52 1.47
CA ASN A 414 20.69 7.68 2.03
C ASN A 414 20.21 6.25 2.36
N GLU A 415 19.05 5.83 1.86
CA GLU A 415 18.61 4.46 2.07
C GLU A 415 19.45 3.50 1.23
N GLU A 416 19.94 2.44 1.88
CA GLU A 416 20.75 1.38 1.25
C GLU A 416 20.00 0.60 0.16
N THR A 417 18.71 0.88 -0.04
CA THR A 417 17.94 0.46 -1.21
C THR A 417 18.37 1.15 -2.51
N MET A 418 19.13 2.26 -2.44
CA MET A 418 19.64 3.04 -3.59
C MET A 418 21.19 3.11 -3.65
N ARG A 419 21.91 2.27 -2.88
CA ARG A 419 23.38 2.20 -2.93
C ARG A 419 23.89 0.80 -3.22
N GLN A 420 23.76 0.36 -4.47
CA GLN A 420 24.67 -0.63 -5.02
C GLN A 420 25.75 0.06 -5.88
N LYS A 421 26.90 0.29 -5.23
CA LYS A 421 28.27 0.49 -5.77
C LYS A 421 28.63 1.82 -6.46
N THR A 422 29.29 2.69 -5.68
CA THR A 422 30.54 3.34 -6.12
C THR A 422 31.63 3.12 -5.06
N ARG A 423 32.27 1.96 -5.14
CA ARG A 423 33.64 1.74 -4.63
C ARG A 423 34.37 0.85 -5.63
N ALA A 424 35.10 1.50 -6.52
CA ALA A 424 36.29 0.96 -7.14
C ALA A 424 37.37 2.04 -6.99
N THR A 425 38.39 1.67 -6.23
CA THR A 425 39.64 2.35 -5.80
C THR A 425 40.52 2.92 -6.92
N PRO A 426 41.61 3.66 -6.61
CA PRO A 426 42.14 4.08 -5.29
C PRO A 426 41.80 5.51 -4.88
#